data_AF-J9EC76-F1
#
_entry.id   AF-J9EC76-F1
#
_cell.length_a   1.000
_cell.length_b   1.000
_cell.length_c   1.000
_cell.angle_alpha   90.00
_cell.angle_beta   90.00
_cell.angle_gamma   90.00
#
_symmetry.space_group_name_H-M   'P 1'
#
loop_
_entity.id
_entity.type
_entity.pdbx_description
1 polymer ?
#
loop_
_entity_poly.entity_id
_entity_poly.type
_entity_poly.pdbx_seq_one_letter_code
_entity_poly.pdbx_strand_id
1 'polypeptide(L)'
;MKSFRFRIGLSALNSPSDLIMESRTLREIASKYSDMEVYTYEYSRMIADQLNIILPNTLLNDSIAIIVLVITALLFIPNPICTFWIFIAIITIDIGVIGFLSLWSVKLDPISMITLIMAIGFSIEYCAHITYAFVSNPNNVTPFERCIEAMEKLAFPIIYGSMSTIFGVTILAFINSYMIL
;
A
#
# COMPACT_ATOMS: atom_id res chain seq x y z
N MET A 1 -26.82 22.25 30.98
CA MET A 1 -26.03 21.10 31.49
C MET A 1 -24.79 21.63 32.18
N LYS A 2 -24.43 21.09 33.36
CA LYS A 2 -23.13 21.36 33.99
C LYS A 2 -22.19 20.24 33.56
N SER A 3 -21.05 20.59 32.95
CA SER A 3 -20.00 19.64 32.60
C SER A 3 -18.77 19.92 33.46
N PHE A 4 -18.11 18.86 33.92
CA PHE A 4 -16.89 18.94 34.71
C PHE A 4 -15.73 18.40 33.87
N ARG A 5 -14.61 19.13 33.85
CA ARG A 5 -13.40 18.71 33.15
C ARG A 5 -12.31 18.38 34.17
N PHE A 6 -11.87 17.12 34.15
CA PHE A 6 -10.69 16.69 34.87
C PHE A 6 -9.49 16.66 33.92
N ARG A 7 -8.33 17.07 34.40
CA ARG A 7 -7.07 17.03 33.63
C ARG A 7 -6.13 16.05 34.32
N ILE A 8 -5.57 15.15 33.52
CA ILE A 8 -4.55 14.20 33.94
C ILE A 8 -3.28 14.48 33.14
N GLY A 9 -2.12 14.30 33.76
CA GLY A 9 -0.82 14.41 33.10
C GLY A 9 -0.29 13.01 32.81
N LEU A 10 0.15 12.79 31.57
CA LEU A 10 0.87 11.58 31.18
C LEU A 10 2.37 11.85 31.27
N SER A 11 3.16 10.83 31.61
CA SER A 11 4.63 10.92 31.68
C SER A 11 5.23 9.71 30.98
N ALA A 12 6.42 9.88 30.39
CA ALA A 12 7.21 8.81 29.75
C ALA A 12 6.64 8.19 28.45
N LEU A 13 5.98 8.98 27.60
CA LEU A 13 5.66 8.58 26.23
C LEU A 13 6.91 8.65 25.34
N ASN A 14 7.43 7.49 24.91
CA ASN A 14 8.68 7.42 24.11
C ASN A 14 8.44 6.89 22.69
N SER A 15 7.38 6.10 22.48
CA SER A 15 7.09 5.47 21.19
C SER A 15 5.68 5.79 20.67
N PRO A 16 5.46 5.77 19.34
CA PRO A 16 4.13 5.92 18.76
C PRO A 16 3.14 4.81 19.20
N SER A 17 3.65 3.62 19.53
CA SER A 17 2.85 2.54 20.10
C SER A 17 2.31 2.87 21.50
N ASP A 18 3.07 3.63 22.31
CA ASP A 18 2.61 4.04 23.64
C ASP A 18 1.39 4.95 23.52
N LEU A 19 1.37 5.85 22.52
CA LEU A 19 0.21 6.71 22.24
C LEU A 19 -1.06 5.91 21.90
N ILE A 20 -0.92 4.81 21.15
CA ILE A 20 -2.04 3.91 20.83
C ILE A 20 -2.53 3.21 22.09
N MET A 21 -1.61 2.70 22.90
CA MET A 21 -1.91 1.99 24.13
C MET A 21 -2.64 2.89 25.14
N GLU A 22 -2.12 4.10 25.40
CA GLU A 22 -2.75 5.07 26.30
C GLU A 22 -4.15 5.47 25.82
N SER A 23 -4.31 5.80 24.53
CA SER A 23 -5.62 6.15 23.96
C SER A 23 -6.63 4.99 24.10
N ARG A 24 -6.17 3.74 23.99
CA ARG A 24 -7.00 2.54 24.20
C ARG A 24 -7.38 2.37 25.67
N THR A 25 -6.43 2.46 26.59
CA THR A 25 -6.67 2.32 28.03
C THR A 25 -7.63 3.40 28.54
N LEU A 26 -7.46 4.66 28.12
CA LEU A 26 -8.38 5.74 28.50
C LEU A 26 -9.81 5.48 28.01
N ARG A 27 -9.98 4.89 26.81
CA ARG A 27 -11.31 4.48 26.31
C ARG A 27 -11.91 3.35 27.10
N GLU A 28 -11.12 2.36 27.49
CA GLU A 28 -11.57 1.24 28.32
C GLU A 28 -12.00 1.70 29.71
N ILE A 29 -11.28 2.68 30.30
CA ILE A 29 -11.67 3.29 31.57
C ILE A 29 -12.97 4.08 31.41
N ALA A 30 -13.10 4.86 30.35
CA ALA A 30 -14.33 5.62 30.08
C ALA A 30 -15.54 4.71 29.82
N SER A 31 -15.35 3.60 29.09
CA SER A 31 -16.42 2.65 28.79
C SER A 31 -16.94 1.90 30.02
N LYS A 32 -16.09 1.69 31.03
CA LYS A 32 -16.49 1.10 32.32
C LYS A 32 -17.53 1.95 33.08
N TYR A 33 -17.58 3.25 32.80
CA TYR A 33 -18.49 4.20 33.44
C TYR A 33 -19.45 4.83 32.42
N SER A 34 -20.10 3.98 31.61
CA SER A 34 -21.06 4.40 30.57
C SER A 34 -22.21 5.26 31.10
N ASP A 35 -22.62 5.04 32.35
CA ASP A 35 -23.73 5.75 33.00
C ASP A 35 -23.42 7.23 33.26
N MET A 36 -22.14 7.62 33.22
CA MET A 36 -21.66 8.97 33.51
C MET A 36 -21.26 9.77 32.25
N GLU A 37 -21.50 9.25 31.05
CA GLU A 37 -21.18 9.89 29.76
C GLU A 37 -19.77 10.51 29.73
N VAL A 38 -18.75 9.74 30.15
CA VAL A 38 -17.37 10.23 30.26
C VAL A 38 -16.70 10.29 28.88
N TYR A 39 -16.18 11.47 28.53
CA TYR A 39 -15.42 11.66 27.28
C TYR A 39 -13.94 11.93 27.55
N THR A 40 -13.07 11.19 26.88
CA THR A 40 -11.62 11.39 26.90
C THR A 40 -11.19 12.31 25.76
N TYR A 41 -10.52 13.41 26.05
CA TYR A 41 -9.98 14.33 25.04
C TYR A 41 -8.48 14.52 25.24
N GLU A 42 -7.71 14.24 24.19
CA GLU A 42 -6.28 14.44 24.12
C GLU A 42 -5.92 14.94 22.72
N TYR A 43 -4.92 15.83 22.61
CA TYR A 43 -4.51 16.41 21.34
C TYR A 43 -3.89 15.37 20.39
N SER A 44 -3.09 14.45 20.91
CA SER A 44 -2.43 13.36 20.17
C SER A 44 -3.39 12.25 19.71
N ARG A 45 -4.65 12.26 20.17
CA ARG A 45 -5.64 11.20 19.95
C ARG A 45 -5.90 10.92 18.47
N MET A 46 -5.90 11.97 17.65
CA MET A 46 -6.08 11.85 16.20
C MET A 46 -4.96 10.99 15.57
N ILE A 47 -3.72 11.18 16.00
CA ILE A 47 -2.56 10.44 15.51
C ILE A 47 -2.60 8.99 16.02
N ALA A 48 -2.93 8.79 17.31
CA ALA A 48 -3.06 7.46 17.90
C ALA A 48 -4.14 6.62 17.21
N ASP A 49 -5.29 7.22 16.88
CA ASP A 49 -6.34 6.53 16.13
C ASP A 49 -5.91 6.13 14.75
N GLN A 50 -5.23 7.04 14.03
CA GLN A 50 -4.71 6.77 12.70
C GLN A 50 -3.70 5.61 12.71
N LEU A 51 -2.74 5.63 13.64
CA LEU A 51 -1.76 4.56 13.81
C LEU A 51 -2.38 3.21 14.18
N ASN A 52 -3.45 3.21 14.98
CA ASN A 52 -4.14 1.99 15.39
C ASN A 52 -4.84 1.27 14.21
N ILE A 53 -5.28 2.01 13.19
CA ILE A 53 -6.00 1.44 12.05
C ILE A 53 -5.14 1.24 10.80
N ILE A 54 -3.92 1.78 10.75
CA ILE A 54 -3.08 1.72 9.55
C ILE A 54 -2.78 0.29 9.12
N LEU A 55 -2.25 -0.57 9.99
CA LEU A 55 -1.89 -1.95 9.63
C LEU A 55 -3.08 -2.77 9.10
N PRO A 56 -4.22 -2.87 9.81
CA PRO A 56 -5.35 -3.66 9.31
C PRO A 56 -5.95 -3.08 8.02
N ASN A 57 -5.99 -1.75 7.88
CA ASN A 57 -6.48 -1.12 6.66
C ASN A 57 -5.54 -1.35 5.48
N THR A 58 -4.23 -1.28 5.69
CA THR A 58 -3.25 -1.58 4.63
C THR A 58 -3.45 -2.99 4.10
N LEU A 59 -3.49 -4.00 4.99
CA LEU A 59 -3.67 -5.40 4.59
C LEU A 59 -5.02 -5.64 3.88
N LEU A 60 -6.09 -5.02 4.36
CA LEU A 60 -7.42 -5.16 3.76
C LEU A 60 -7.48 -4.49 2.39
N ASN A 61 -7.00 -3.24 2.27
CA ASN A 61 -6.98 -2.51 1.01
C ASN A 61 -6.10 -3.20 -0.03
N ASP A 62 -4.94 -3.69 0.39
CA ASP A 62 -4.00 -4.45 -0.43
C ASP A 62 -4.65 -5.75 -0.95
N SER A 63 -5.25 -6.54 -0.05
CA SER A 63 -5.96 -7.77 -0.42
C SER A 63 -7.12 -7.52 -1.39
N ILE A 64 -7.93 -6.48 -1.15
CA ILE A 64 -9.04 -6.12 -2.04
C ILE A 64 -8.50 -5.67 -3.40
N ALA A 65 -7.43 -4.86 -3.43
CA ALA A 65 -6.80 -4.43 -4.66
C ALA A 65 -6.37 -5.65 -5.49
N ILE A 66 -5.60 -6.58 -4.91
CA ILE A 66 -5.15 -7.80 -5.60
C ILE A 66 -6.34 -8.61 -6.16
N ILE A 67 -7.42 -8.79 -5.38
CA ILE A 67 -8.61 -9.52 -5.85
C ILE A 67 -9.25 -8.82 -7.06
N VAL A 68 -9.47 -7.51 -6.97
CA VAL A 68 -10.06 -6.73 -8.07
C VAL A 68 -9.18 -6.82 -9.31
N LEU A 69 -7.86 -6.78 -9.13
CA LEU A 69 -6.87 -6.86 -10.20
C LEU A 69 -6.83 -8.24 -10.89
N VAL A 70 -7.02 -9.33 -10.16
CA VAL A 70 -7.17 -10.67 -10.76
C VAL A 70 -8.46 -10.76 -11.57
N ILE A 71 -9.55 -10.18 -11.06
CA ILE A 71 -10.83 -10.16 -11.77
C ILE A 71 -10.73 -9.34 -13.07
N THR A 72 -10.10 -8.17 -13.03
CA THR A 72 -9.91 -7.36 -14.24
C THR A 72 -8.99 -8.05 -15.24
N ALA A 73 -7.89 -8.67 -14.78
CA ALA A 73 -7.00 -9.44 -15.65
C ALA A 73 -7.71 -10.62 -16.33
N LEU A 74 -8.60 -11.34 -15.62
CA LEU A 74 -9.43 -12.40 -16.19
C LEU A 74 -10.42 -11.89 -17.25
N LEU A 75 -10.96 -10.68 -17.05
CA LEU A 75 -11.92 -10.06 -17.96
C LEU A 75 -11.25 -9.64 -19.28
N PHE A 76 -10.05 -9.06 -19.20
CA PHE A 76 -9.32 -8.55 -20.38
C PHE A 76 -8.50 -9.62 -21.11
N ILE A 77 -7.97 -10.62 -20.40
CA ILE A 77 -7.17 -11.70 -20.98
C ILE A 77 -7.92 -13.02 -20.74
N PRO A 78 -8.65 -13.55 -21.74
CA PRO A 78 -9.46 -14.76 -21.59
C PRO A 78 -8.61 -16.04 -21.57
N ASN A 79 -7.50 -16.04 -20.81
CA ASN A 79 -6.66 -17.21 -20.56
C ASN A 79 -6.32 -17.29 -19.05
N PRO A 80 -6.95 -18.22 -18.31
CA PRO A 80 -6.78 -18.31 -16.86
C PRO A 80 -5.37 -18.71 -16.41
N ILE A 81 -4.61 -19.41 -17.27
CA ILE A 81 -3.22 -19.80 -16.97
C ILE A 81 -2.32 -18.56 -16.95
N CYS A 82 -2.51 -17.66 -17.91
CA CYS A 82 -1.78 -16.39 -17.97
C CYS A 82 -2.10 -15.51 -16.76
N THR A 83 -3.38 -15.42 -16.37
CA THR A 83 -3.79 -14.64 -15.20
C THR A 83 -3.20 -15.19 -13.89
N PHE A 84 -3.06 -16.50 -13.76
CA PHE A 84 -2.40 -17.12 -12.61
C PHE A 84 -0.92 -16.69 -12.49
N TRP A 85 -0.18 -16.64 -13.61
CA TRP A 85 1.20 -16.15 -13.60
C TRP A 85 1.29 -14.66 -13.28
N ILE A 86 0.36 -13.84 -13.75
CA ILE A 86 0.27 -12.41 -13.38
C ILE A 86 0.07 -12.28 -11.85
N PHE A 87 -0.82 -13.07 -11.27
CA PHE A 87 -1.07 -13.03 -9.82
C PHE A 87 0.19 -13.35 -9.00
N ILE A 88 0.95 -14.38 -9.39
CA ILE A 88 2.23 -14.71 -8.75
C ILE A 88 3.23 -13.56 -8.89
N ALA A 89 3.30 -12.94 -10.07
CA ALA A 89 4.21 -11.82 -10.31
C ALA A 89 3.88 -10.62 -9.39
N ILE A 90 2.60 -10.26 -9.27
CA ILE A 90 2.13 -9.17 -8.38
C ILE A 90 2.52 -9.45 -6.93
N ILE A 91 2.20 -10.64 -6.41
CA ILE A 91 2.54 -11.02 -5.02
C ILE A 91 4.06 -10.94 -4.79
N THR A 92 4.86 -11.36 -5.76
CA THR A 92 6.32 -11.34 -5.64
C THR A 92 6.84 -9.90 -5.58
N ILE A 93 6.28 -9.00 -6.38
CA ILE A 93 6.66 -7.59 -6.37
C ILE A 93 6.24 -6.92 -5.05
N ASP A 94 5.03 -7.19 -4.56
CA ASP A 94 4.54 -6.63 -3.29
C ASP A 94 5.39 -7.07 -2.11
N ILE A 95 5.71 -8.37 -2.02
CA ILE A 95 6.64 -8.88 -1.00
C ILE A 95 8.01 -8.21 -1.14
N GLY A 96 8.47 -7.98 -2.37
CA GLY A 96 9.70 -7.26 -2.65
C GLY A 96 9.69 -5.83 -2.08
N VAL A 97 8.63 -5.07 -2.34
CA VAL A 97 8.48 -3.68 -1.86
C VAL A 97 8.39 -3.64 -0.34
N ILE A 98 7.60 -4.52 0.28
CA ILE A 98 7.51 -4.64 1.74
C ILE A 98 8.88 -5.02 2.33
N GLY A 99 9.60 -5.94 1.69
CA GLY A 99 10.95 -6.35 2.08
C GLY A 99 11.95 -5.18 2.03
N PHE A 100 11.89 -4.36 0.99
CA PHE A 100 12.71 -3.16 0.88
C PHE A 100 12.36 -2.11 1.95
N LEU A 101 11.08 -1.87 2.23
CA LEU A 101 10.65 -0.98 3.32
C LEU A 101 11.18 -1.46 4.68
N SER A 102 11.16 -2.78 4.90
CA SER A 102 11.74 -3.39 6.10
C SER A 102 13.25 -3.25 6.17
N LEU A 103 13.97 -3.40 5.04
CA LEU A 103 15.43 -3.29 4.97
C LEU A 103 15.91 -1.86 5.28
N TRP A 104 15.19 -0.85 4.79
CA TRP A 104 15.46 0.56 5.08
C TRP A 104 14.90 1.04 6.42
N SER A 105 14.32 0.14 7.23
CA SER A 105 13.74 0.46 8.54
C SER A 105 12.67 1.57 8.48
N VAL A 106 11.92 1.64 7.37
CA VAL A 106 10.83 2.59 7.17
C VAL A 106 9.61 2.12 7.93
N LYS A 107 9.02 3.00 8.75
CA LYS A 107 7.81 2.68 9.52
C LYS A 107 6.58 2.66 8.61
N LEU A 108 5.60 1.85 9.00
CA LEU A 108 4.32 1.76 8.30
C LEU A 108 3.47 2.98 8.64
N ASP A 109 3.53 3.98 7.77
CA ASP A 109 2.78 5.22 7.85
C ASP A 109 1.79 5.33 6.66
N PRO A 110 0.82 6.27 6.68
CA PRO A 110 -0.13 6.44 5.58
C PRO A 110 0.54 6.67 4.22
N ILE A 111 1.71 7.31 4.22
CA ILE A 111 2.51 7.56 3.02
C ILE A 111 3.05 6.24 2.49
N SER A 112 3.67 5.43 3.36
CA SER A 112 4.12 4.07 3.03
C SER A 112 2.98 3.20 2.51
N MET A 113 1.78 3.32 3.08
CA MET A 113 0.57 2.63 2.59
C MET A 113 0.22 3.06 1.15
N ILE A 114 0.26 4.35 0.83
CA ILE A 114 0.04 4.84 -0.54
C ILE A 114 1.12 4.29 -1.48
N THR A 115 2.38 4.26 -1.06
CA THR A 115 3.46 3.70 -1.89
C THR A 115 3.27 2.21 -2.19
N LEU A 116 2.77 1.43 -1.23
CA LEU A 116 2.43 0.03 -1.44
C LEU A 116 1.32 -0.11 -2.50
N ILE A 117 0.23 0.64 -2.35
CA ILE A 117 -0.89 0.60 -3.30
C ILE A 117 -0.46 1.03 -4.71
N MET A 118 0.38 2.08 -4.82
CA MET A 118 0.93 2.51 -6.10
C MET A 118 1.82 1.44 -6.73
N ALA A 119 2.62 0.72 -5.94
CA ALA A 119 3.47 -0.36 -6.44
C ALA A 119 2.65 -1.50 -7.07
N ILE A 120 1.53 -1.88 -6.46
CA ILE A 120 0.58 -2.85 -7.03
C ILE A 120 0.06 -2.35 -8.38
N GLY A 121 -0.32 -1.06 -8.45
CA GLY A 121 -0.83 -0.42 -9.66
C GLY A 121 0.16 -0.46 -10.83
N PHE A 122 1.43 -0.12 -10.58
CA PHE A 122 2.47 -0.23 -11.62
C PHE A 122 2.77 -1.68 -12.00
N SER A 123 2.73 -2.59 -11.03
CA SER A 123 2.97 -4.03 -11.26
C SER A 123 1.97 -4.61 -12.26
N ILE A 124 0.67 -4.34 -12.06
CA ILE A 124 -0.34 -4.85 -13.01
C ILE A 124 -0.23 -4.17 -14.38
N GLU A 125 0.06 -2.88 -14.45
CA GLU A 125 0.17 -2.15 -15.72
C GLU A 125 1.19 -2.86 -16.63
N TYR A 126 2.38 -3.15 -16.11
CA TYR A 126 3.41 -3.85 -16.87
C TYR A 126 3.03 -5.29 -17.20
N CYS A 127 2.58 -6.07 -16.21
CA CYS A 127 2.21 -7.47 -16.41
C CYS A 127 1.06 -7.64 -17.42
N ALA A 128 0.03 -6.77 -17.36
CA ALA A 128 -1.12 -6.81 -18.24
C ALA A 128 -0.73 -6.46 -19.68
N HIS A 129 0.05 -5.41 -19.90
CA HIS A 129 0.50 -5.03 -21.25
C HIS A 129 1.34 -6.15 -21.90
N ILE A 130 2.31 -6.70 -21.17
CA ILE A 130 3.18 -7.78 -21.65
C ILE A 130 2.36 -9.03 -21.98
N THR A 131 1.51 -9.46 -21.06
CA THR A 131 0.72 -10.68 -21.23
C THR A 131 -0.33 -10.53 -22.33
N TYR A 132 -0.95 -9.35 -22.44
CA TYR A 132 -1.90 -9.06 -23.51
C TYR A 132 -1.21 -9.11 -24.88
N ALA A 133 -0.02 -8.50 -25.05
CA ALA A 133 0.71 -8.58 -26.31
C ALA A 133 1.16 -10.02 -26.65
N PHE A 134 1.50 -10.82 -25.64
CA PHE A 134 1.80 -12.23 -25.82
C PHE A 134 0.60 -13.05 -26.31
N VAL A 135 -0.59 -12.80 -25.74
CA VAL A 135 -1.83 -13.52 -26.08
C VAL A 135 -2.48 -13.01 -27.38
N SER A 136 -2.38 -11.71 -27.65
CA SER A 136 -2.99 -11.05 -28.81
C SER A 136 -2.22 -11.32 -30.11
N ASN A 137 -1.05 -11.96 -30.05
CA ASN A 137 -0.25 -12.24 -31.22
C ASN A 137 -0.96 -13.25 -32.17
N PRO A 138 -1.36 -12.83 -33.39
CA PRO A 138 -2.07 -13.69 -34.34
C PRO A 138 -1.18 -14.76 -34.97
N ASN A 139 0.14 -14.65 -34.81
CA ASN A 139 1.09 -15.59 -35.38
C ASN A 139 1.02 -16.95 -34.63
N ASN A 140 0.83 -18.04 -35.38
CA ASN A 140 0.83 -19.41 -34.84
C ASN A 140 2.26 -19.93 -34.62
N VAL A 141 3.10 -19.08 -34.02
CA VAL A 141 4.53 -19.31 -33.74
C VAL A 141 4.71 -19.93 -32.36
N THR A 142 5.92 -20.41 -32.07
CA THR A 142 6.24 -21.03 -30.79
C THR A 142 6.04 -20.04 -29.63
N PRO A 143 5.75 -20.50 -28.39
CA PRO A 143 5.62 -19.61 -27.23
C PRO A 143 6.86 -18.74 -27.00
N PHE A 144 8.04 -19.25 -27.35
CA PHE A 144 9.29 -18.49 -27.23
C PHE A 144 9.34 -17.30 -28.20
N GLU A 145 8.97 -17.52 -29.47
CA GLU A 145 8.91 -16.45 -30.48
C GLU A 145 7.85 -15.41 -30.13
N ARG A 146 6.68 -15.82 -29.61
CA ARG A 146 5.66 -14.88 -29.12
C ARG A 146 6.18 -13.98 -28.00
N CYS A 147 7.01 -14.52 -27.11
CA CYS A 147 7.64 -13.77 -26.03
C CYS A 147 8.63 -12.73 -26.58
N ILE A 148 9.48 -13.13 -27.54
CA ILE A 148 10.41 -12.22 -28.21
C ILE A 148 9.67 -11.07 -28.88
N GLU A 149 8.63 -11.36 -29.67
CA GLU A 149 7.86 -10.33 -30.37
C GLU A 149 7.13 -9.39 -29.41
N ALA A 150 6.59 -9.91 -28.30
CA ALA A 150 5.94 -9.10 -27.27
C ALA A 150 6.95 -8.17 -26.58
N MET A 151 8.14 -8.69 -26.25
CA MET A 151 9.23 -7.91 -25.67
C MET A 151 9.77 -6.86 -26.63
N GLU A 152 9.96 -7.18 -27.90
CA GLU A 152 10.45 -6.24 -28.90
C GLU A 152 9.52 -5.02 -29.04
N LYS A 153 8.21 -5.24 -28.97
CA LYS A 153 7.20 -4.18 -29.07
C LYS A 153 7.06 -3.36 -27.78
N LEU A 154 7.15 -4.00 -26.61
CA LEU A 154 6.78 -3.37 -25.33
C LEU A 154 7.95 -2.96 -24.44
N ALA A 155 9.16 -3.48 -24.65
CA ALA A 155 10.30 -3.19 -23.78
C ALA A 155 10.65 -1.69 -23.78
N PHE A 156 10.76 -1.06 -24.95
CA PHE A 156 11.11 0.36 -25.04
C PHE A 156 10.05 1.28 -24.39
N PRO A 157 8.74 1.17 -24.71
CA PRO A 157 7.71 1.97 -24.05
C PRO A 157 7.72 1.83 -22.53
N ILE A 158 7.86 0.60 -22.01
CA ILE A 158 7.85 0.35 -20.57
C ILE A 158 9.08 1.00 -19.92
N ILE A 159 10.28 0.81 -20.47
CA ILE A 159 11.52 1.40 -19.93
C ILE A 159 11.42 2.93 -19.90
N TYR A 160 10.98 3.56 -20.99
CA TYR A 160 10.83 5.01 -21.03
C TYR A 160 9.76 5.52 -20.04
N GLY A 161 8.66 4.79 -19.88
CA GLY A 161 7.64 5.07 -18.87
C GLY A 161 8.22 5.01 -17.45
N SER A 162 8.92 3.93 -17.11
CA SER A 162 9.55 3.76 -15.79
C SER A 162 10.62 4.81 -15.52
N MET A 163 11.47 5.15 -16.51
CA MET A 163 12.47 6.21 -16.38
C MET A 163 11.83 7.57 -16.09
N SER A 164 10.72 7.89 -16.76
CA SER A 164 9.96 9.12 -16.50
C SER A 164 9.49 9.21 -15.05
N THR A 165 8.91 8.11 -14.52
CA THR A 165 8.48 8.04 -13.12
C THR A 165 9.64 8.19 -12.15
N ILE A 166 10.78 7.53 -12.42
CA ILE A 166 11.99 7.65 -11.59
C ILE A 166 12.47 9.12 -11.56
N PHE A 167 12.54 9.79 -12.71
CA PHE A 167 12.91 11.21 -12.74
C PHE A 167 11.92 12.09 -11.99
N GLY A 168 10.61 11.80 -12.10
CA GLY A 168 9.57 12.48 -11.34
C GLY A 168 9.75 12.35 -9.83
N VAL A 169 10.01 11.13 -9.34
CA VAL A 169 10.24 10.86 -7.91
C VAL A 169 11.58 11.41 -7.43
N THR A 170 12.61 11.42 -8.28
CA THR A 170 13.95 11.93 -7.92
C THR A 170 13.92 13.41 -7.54
N ILE A 171 13.02 14.20 -8.12
CA ILE A 171 12.85 15.62 -7.75
C ILE A 171 12.44 15.76 -6.28
N LEU A 172 11.65 14.82 -5.75
CA LEU A 172 11.24 14.83 -4.34
C LEU A 172 12.44 14.66 -3.40
N ALA A 173 13.50 13.95 -3.81
CA ALA A 173 14.70 13.77 -3.00
C ALA A 173 15.46 15.08 -2.70
N PHE A 174 15.24 16.12 -3.50
CA PHE A 174 15.85 17.45 -3.27
C PHE A 174 15.00 18.36 -2.37
N ILE A 175 13.80 17.91 -1.98
CA ILE A 175 12.93 18.67 -1.07
C ILE A 175 13.28 18.28 0.37
N ASN A 176 13.81 19.24 1.14
CA ASN A 176 14.07 19.07 2.57
C ASN A 176 12.75 19.07 3.37
N SER A 177 12.11 17.90 3.45
CA SER A 177 10.96 17.65 4.32
C SER A 177 11.11 16.28 4.97
N TYR A 178 10.94 16.20 6.30
CA TYR A 178 10.89 14.95 7.07
C TYR A 178 9.82 13.96 6.58
N MET A 179 8.87 14.45 5.78
CA MET A 179 7.82 13.63 5.18
C MET A 179 8.28 12.95 3.86
N ILE A 180 9.47 13.32 3.36
CA ILE A 180 10.02 12.94 2.05
C ILE A 180 11.45 12.35 2.18
N LEU A 181 12.21 12.76 3.21
CA LEU A 181 13.53 12.26 3.63
C LEU A 181 13.42 11.34 4.85
#